data_AF-L9MDL1-F1
#
_entry.id   AF-L9MDL1-F1
#
_cell.length_a   1.000
_cell.length_b   1.000
_cell.length_c   1.000
_cell.angle_alpha   90.00
_cell.angle_beta   90.00
_cell.angle_gamma   90.00
#
_symmetry.space_group_name_H-M   'P 1'
#
loop_
_entity.id
_entity.type
_entity.pdbx_description
1 polymer ?
#
loop_
_entity_poly.entity_id
_entity_poly.type
_entity_poly.pdbx_seq_one_letter_code
_entity_poly.pdbx_strand_id
1 'polypeptide(L)'
;TVSAKDAGSYTNKANGVDKNYDLTFVDGALDIAKAKINQVTGITANNRLYDATTHAILNTSSAKFSGMVEGDKLMVATATGQFSDNKVGKAKQVTIQGISLGGIDAHNYQLVNTNAMTTADIYQLTPTTDLQATQFKRPRYLPETQQGFNKVDLEIYQGGVNTTGIQILAGEH
;
A
#
# COMPACT_ATOMS: atom_id res chain seq x y z
N THR A 1 10.84 -44.23 14.44
CA THR A 1 10.21 -43.72 13.21
C THR A 1 10.16 -42.21 13.29
N VAL A 2 10.49 -41.51 12.21
CA VAL A 2 10.33 -40.05 12.12
C VAL A 2 8.99 -39.75 11.46
N SER A 3 8.19 -38.87 12.07
CA SER A 3 6.94 -38.37 11.51
C SER A 3 6.96 -36.84 11.54
N ALA A 4 7.43 -36.23 10.45
CA ALA A 4 7.49 -34.78 10.27
C ALA A 4 6.56 -34.34 9.14
N LYS A 5 6.01 -33.13 9.25
CA LYS A 5 5.13 -32.52 8.24
C LYS A 5 5.67 -31.20 7.68
N ASP A 6 6.59 -30.56 8.40
CA ASP A 6 7.11 -29.24 8.09
C ASP A 6 8.42 -29.36 7.30
N ALA A 7 8.82 -28.29 6.62
CA ALA A 7 10.07 -28.30 5.86
C ALA A 7 11.27 -28.35 6.82
N GLY A 8 12.22 -29.23 6.54
CA GLY A 8 13.40 -29.44 7.38
C GLY A 8 14.09 -30.77 7.12
N SER A 9 15.16 -30.99 7.88
CA SER A 9 15.93 -32.24 7.88
C SER A 9 15.73 -32.97 9.20
N TYR A 10 15.43 -34.25 9.12
CA TYR A 10 15.05 -35.07 10.27
C TYR A 10 15.84 -36.38 10.28
N THR A 11 16.50 -36.69 11.40
CA THR A 11 17.26 -37.93 11.56
C THR A 11 16.39 -39.02 12.20
N ASN A 12 16.40 -40.23 11.62
CA ASN A 12 15.80 -41.42 12.18
C ASN A 12 16.89 -42.31 12.79
N LYS A 13 16.99 -42.26 14.12
CA LYS A 13 18.02 -42.99 14.84
C LYS A 13 17.68 -44.46 14.98
N ALA A 14 18.54 -45.33 14.46
CA ALA A 14 18.46 -46.75 14.73
C ALA A 14 18.96 -47.04 16.15
N ASN A 15 18.27 -47.90 16.89
CA ASN A 15 18.65 -48.31 18.23
C ASN A 15 18.34 -49.80 18.47
N GLY A 16 19.06 -50.40 19.40
CA GLY A 16 18.93 -51.80 19.77
C GLY A 16 20.01 -52.22 20.77
N VAL A 17 19.81 -53.37 21.39
CA VAL A 17 20.82 -54.02 22.24
C VAL A 17 20.86 -55.50 21.87
N ASP A 18 22.05 -56.07 21.88
CA ASP A 18 22.26 -57.51 21.71
C ASP A 18 23.34 -57.98 22.67
N LYS A 19 23.26 -59.25 23.12
CA LYS A 19 24.20 -59.82 24.09
C LYS A 19 25.36 -60.58 23.44
N ASN A 20 25.19 -60.98 22.19
CA ASN A 20 26.05 -61.93 21.47
C ASN A 20 26.77 -61.28 20.28
N TYR A 21 26.28 -60.15 19.76
CA TYR A 21 26.83 -59.46 18.59
C TYR A 21 27.15 -57.99 18.86
N ASP A 22 28.23 -57.51 18.24
CA ASP A 22 28.52 -56.08 18.15
C ASP A 22 27.60 -55.43 17.13
N LEU A 23 26.80 -54.47 17.58
CA LEU A 23 25.88 -53.74 16.72
C LEU A 23 26.54 -52.45 16.20
N THR A 24 26.53 -52.26 14.88
CA THR A 24 26.81 -50.97 14.24
C THR A 24 25.52 -50.43 13.65
N PHE A 25 25.16 -49.20 14.00
CA PHE A 25 23.94 -48.56 13.52
C PHE A 25 24.23 -47.61 12.36
N VAL A 26 23.32 -47.59 11.39
CA VAL A 26 23.27 -46.58 10.33
C VAL A 26 21.95 -45.83 10.49
N ASP A 27 22.04 -44.55 10.83
CA ASP A 27 20.86 -43.69 10.97
C ASP A 27 20.25 -43.39 9.59
N GLY A 28 18.92 -43.39 9.52
CA GLY A 28 18.18 -42.91 8.34
C GLY A 28 17.95 -41.41 8.39
N ALA A 29 17.55 -40.81 7.26
CA ALA A 29 17.19 -39.40 7.17
C ALA A 29 15.88 -39.20 6.40
N LEU A 30 15.17 -38.13 6.73
CA LEU A 30 14.03 -37.59 5.98
C LEU A 30 14.28 -36.09 5.77
N ASP A 31 14.33 -35.67 4.51
CA ASP A 31 14.40 -34.26 4.13
C ASP A 31 13.09 -33.84 3.48
N ILE A 32 12.45 -32.82 4.05
CA ILE A 32 11.24 -32.20 3.53
C ILE A 32 11.64 -30.83 2.98
N ALA A 33 11.65 -30.69 1.65
CA ALA A 33 11.95 -29.43 1.00
C ALA A 33 10.83 -28.41 1.22
N LYS A 34 11.19 -27.12 1.24
CA LYS A 34 10.20 -26.05 1.27
C LYS A 34 9.32 -26.08 0.02
N ALA A 35 8.03 -25.85 0.20
CA ALA A 35 7.11 -25.59 -0.89
C ALA A 35 7.36 -24.18 -1.49
N LYS A 36 6.87 -23.94 -2.71
CA LYS A 36 7.03 -22.64 -3.37
C LYS A 36 5.73 -21.86 -3.33
N ILE A 37 5.82 -20.60 -2.87
CA ILE A 37 4.83 -19.59 -3.21
C ILE A 37 5.33 -18.84 -4.43
N ASN A 38 4.63 -18.99 -5.56
CA ASN A 38 5.05 -18.40 -6.82
C ASN A 38 4.78 -16.89 -6.88
N GLN A 39 3.62 -16.47 -6.36
CA GLN A 39 3.19 -15.07 -6.33
C GLN A 39 2.26 -14.79 -5.16
N VAL A 40 2.25 -13.52 -4.73
CA VAL A 40 1.26 -12.97 -3.81
C VAL A 40 0.38 -11.97 -4.57
N THR A 41 -0.93 -12.19 -4.52
CA THR A 41 -1.95 -11.33 -5.17
C THR A 41 -2.93 -10.80 -4.13
N GLY A 42 -3.86 -9.92 -4.52
CA GLY A 42 -4.90 -9.42 -3.62
C GLY A 42 -4.45 -8.35 -2.62
N ILE A 43 -3.18 -7.94 -2.65
CA ILE A 43 -2.72 -6.74 -1.93
C ILE A 43 -3.31 -5.50 -2.63
N THR A 44 -3.95 -4.63 -1.85
CA THR A 44 -4.48 -3.35 -2.34
C THR A 44 -3.70 -2.20 -1.72
N ALA A 45 -3.85 -1.01 -2.30
CA ALA A 45 -3.32 0.22 -1.75
C ALA A 45 -4.48 1.15 -1.39
N ASN A 46 -4.33 1.91 -0.31
CA ASN A 46 -5.32 2.89 0.10
C ASN A 46 -5.26 4.10 -0.85
N ASN A 47 -6.43 4.63 -1.18
CA ASN A 47 -6.51 5.96 -1.76
C ASN A 47 -6.02 7.00 -0.74
N ARG A 48 -5.50 8.12 -1.23
CA ARG A 48 -5.03 9.21 -0.35
C ARG A 48 -5.25 10.59 -0.95
N LEU A 49 -5.19 11.60 -0.10
CA LEU A 49 -5.04 12.99 -0.53
C LEU A 49 -3.59 13.25 -0.95
N TYR A 50 -3.39 14.23 -1.82
CA TYR A 50 -2.06 14.69 -2.22
C TYR A 50 -1.26 15.20 -1.02
N ASP A 51 -0.05 14.66 -0.85
CA ASP A 51 0.89 15.01 0.25
C ASP A 51 2.34 15.23 -0.25
N ALA A 52 2.52 15.37 -1.57
CA ALA A 52 3.81 15.47 -2.26
C ALA A 52 4.77 14.25 -2.16
N THR A 53 4.39 13.15 -1.51
CA THR A 53 5.17 11.90 -1.46
C THR A 53 4.71 10.88 -2.51
N THR A 54 5.42 9.77 -2.68
CA THR A 54 4.98 8.61 -3.48
C THR A 54 4.59 7.41 -2.63
N HIS A 55 4.67 7.50 -1.30
CA HIS A 55 4.41 6.35 -0.44
C HIS A 55 2.94 5.92 -0.54
N ALA A 56 2.72 4.60 -0.61
CA ALA A 56 1.39 4.01 -0.60
C ALA A 56 1.22 3.12 0.63
N ILE A 57 0.17 3.39 1.41
CA ILE A 57 -0.23 2.52 2.51
C ILE A 57 -0.94 1.31 1.90
N LEU A 58 -0.40 0.12 2.18
CA LEU A 58 -0.92 -1.14 1.65
C LEU A 58 -1.91 -1.79 2.62
N ASN A 59 -2.89 -2.47 2.06
CA ASN A 59 -3.76 -3.41 2.78
C ASN A 59 -3.49 -4.83 2.27
N THR A 60 -2.99 -5.68 3.16
CA THR A 60 -2.58 -7.06 2.86
C THR A 60 -3.55 -8.11 3.39
N SER A 61 -4.66 -7.70 4.00
CA SER A 61 -5.62 -8.62 4.63
C SER A 61 -6.28 -9.60 3.65
N SER A 62 -6.41 -9.19 2.38
CA SER A 62 -6.98 -10.00 1.30
C SER A 62 -5.90 -10.67 0.43
N ALA A 63 -4.65 -10.73 0.92
CA ALA A 63 -3.57 -11.34 0.18
C ALA A 63 -3.83 -12.84 -0.07
N LYS A 64 -3.49 -13.30 -1.27
CA LYS A 64 -3.59 -14.70 -1.69
C LYS A 64 -2.24 -15.21 -2.14
N PHE A 65 -1.91 -16.45 -1.78
CA PHE A 65 -0.60 -17.06 -1.96
C PHE A 65 -0.72 -18.22 -2.96
N SER A 66 -0.21 -18.02 -4.18
CA SER A 66 -0.24 -19.05 -5.22
C SER A 66 0.78 -20.15 -4.91
N GLY A 67 0.31 -21.37 -4.68
CA GLY A 67 1.13 -22.51 -4.24
C GLY A 67 1.03 -22.81 -2.75
N MET A 68 0.17 -22.11 -2.00
CA MET A 68 -0.12 -22.44 -0.61
C MET A 68 -0.88 -23.76 -0.52
N VAL A 69 -0.43 -24.63 0.37
CA VAL A 69 -1.10 -25.89 0.71
C VAL A 69 -2.38 -25.56 1.50
N GLU A 70 -3.45 -26.30 1.21
CA GLU A 70 -4.73 -26.11 1.90
C GLU A 70 -4.60 -26.38 3.41
N GLY A 71 -5.14 -25.47 4.23
CA GLY A 71 -5.06 -25.54 5.69
C GLY A 71 -3.90 -24.75 6.31
N ASP A 72 -2.87 -24.42 5.52
CA ASP A 72 -1.76 -23.59 5.99
C ASP A 72 -2.16 -22.12 6.13
N LYS A 73 -1.48 -21.43 7.06
CA LYS A 73 -1.74 -20.04 7.42
C LYS A 73 -0.54 -19.17 7.08
N LEU A 74 -0.65 -18.49 5.95
CA LEU A 74 0.28 -17.45 5.49
C LEU A 74 -0.32 -16.05 5.60
N MET A 75 0.55 -15.08 5.81
CA MET A 75 0.26 -13.64 5.71
C MET A 75 1.44 -12.92 5.06
N VAL A 76 1.24 -11.67 4.67
CA VAL A 76 2.34 -10.79 4.24
C VAL A 76 2.96 -10.16 5.48
N ALA A 77 4.21 -10.50 5.79
CA ALA A 77 4.92 -9.95 6.95
C ALA A 77 5.43 -8.53 6.66
N THR A 78 6.05 -8.33 5.49
CA THR A 78 6.51 -7.02 5.03
C THR A 78 6.13 -6.81 3.58
N ALA A 79 5.85 -5.57 3.20
CA ALA A 79 5.74 -5.11 1.82
C ALA A 79 5.82 -3.58 1.80
N THR A 80 6.44 -2.99 0.77
CA THR A 80 6.48 -1.53 0.59
C THR A 80 5.76 -1.15 -0.69
N GLY A 81 4.80 -0.23 -0.59
CA GLY A 81 4.05 0.32 -1.72
C GLY A 81 4.56 1.70 -2.13
N GLN A 82 4.67 1.92 -3.44
CA GLN A 82 5.03 3.23 -4.02
C GLN A 82 4.17 3.53 -5.24
N PHE A 83 3.51 4.68 -5.27
CA PHE A 83 2.91 5.24 -6.46
C PHE A 83 3.98 5.56 -7.51
N SER A 84 3.62 5.42 -8.79
CA SER A 84 4.47 5.77 -9.94
C SER A 84 4.95 7.22 -9.95
N ASP A 85 4.12 8.15 -9.48
CA ASP A 85 4.46 9.54 -9.21
C ASP A 85 3.53 10.11 -8.11
N ASN A 86 3.79 11.33 -7.65
CA ASN A 86 2.99 11.97 -6.60
C ASN A 86 1.77 12.75 -7.12
N LYS A 87 1.55 12.85 -8.43
CA LYS A 87 0.51 13.69 -9.04
C LYS A 87 -0.88 13.12 -8.76
N VAL A 88 -1.85 14.01 -8.58
CA VAL A 88 -3.28 13.67 -8.48
C VAL A 88 -3.71 12.85 -9.70
N GLY A 89 -4.55 11.84 -9.49
CA GLY A 89 -5.07 10.99 -10.55
C GLY A 89 -5.83 9.79 -10.04
N LYS A 90 -6.59 9.17 -10.93
CA LYS A 90 -7.34 7.94 -10.69
C LYS A 90 -6.56 6.71 -11.15
N ALA A 91 -6.79 5.57 -10.50
CA ALA A 91 -6.21 4.28 -10.83
C ALA A 91 -4.68 4.34 -11.08
N LYS A 92 -3.97 5.14 -10.28
CA LYS A 92 -2.52 5.29 -10.41
C LYS A 92 -1.85 3.99 -10.03
N GLN A 93 -0.87 3.58 -10.82
CA GLN A 93 -0.10 2.39 -10.53
C GLN A 93 0.66 2.53 -9.22
N VAL A 94 0.54 1.51 -8.37
CA VAL A 94 1.32 1.30 -7.16
C VAL A 94 2.17 0.05 -7.35
N THR A 95 3.48 0.22 -7.31
CA THR A 95 4.43 -0.89 -7.30
C THR A 95 4.64 -1.35 -5.87
N ILE A 96 4.57 -2.67 -5.65
CA ILE A 96 4.79 -3.31 -4.35
C ILE A 96 6.09 -4.11 -4.44
N GLN A 97 7.01 -3.87 -3.51
CA GLN A 97 8.31 -4.55 -3.44
C GLN A 97 8.59 -5.06 -2.03
N GLY A 98 9.53 -6.00 -1.92
CA GLY A 98 10.00 -6.51 -0.62
C GLY A 98 8.94 -7.32 0.11
N ILE A 99 8.07 -8.02 -0.63
CA ILE A 99 7.09 -8.93 -0.03
C ILE A 99 7.85 -10.05 0.69
N SER A 100 7.50 -10.29 1.95
CA SER A 100 7.97 -11.45 2.72
C SER A 100 6.79 -12.23 3.32
N LEU A 101 6.98 -13.54 3.49
CA LEU A 101 5.97 -14.41 4.09
C LEU A 101 6.05 -14.34 5.61
N GLY A 102 4.90 -14.21 6.25
CA GLY A 102 4.69 -14.38 7.69
C GLY A 102 3.55 -15.35 7.95
N GLY A 103 3.22 -15.53 9.22
CA GLY A 103 2.25 -16.53 9.67
C GLY A 103 2.94 -17.80 10.18
N ILE A 104 2.15 -18.68 10.79
CA ILE A 104 2.68 -19.83 11.52
C ILE A 104 3.38 -20.82 10.58
N ASP A 105 2.91 -20.96 9.34
CA ASP A 105 3.42 -21.94 8.39
C ASP A 105 4.43 -21.33 7.40
N ALA A 106 4.74 -20.03 7.51
CA ALA A 106 5.62 -19.34 6.54
C ALA A 106 7.01 -19.97 6.39
N HIS A 107 7.54 -20.57 7.46
CA HIS A 107 8.83 -21.23 7.43
C HIS A 107 8.86 -22.44 6.48
N ASN A 108 7.71 -23.05 6.17
CA ASN A 108 7.56 -24.16 5.23
C ASN A 108 7.67 -23.74 3.76
N TYR A 109 7.71 -22.44 3.48
CA TYR A 109 7.64 -21.92 2.11
C TYR A 109 8.87 -21.09 1.73
N GLN A 110 9.18 -21.13 0.44
CA GLN A 110 10.04 -20.17 -0.24
C GLN A 110 9.18 -19.30 -1.15
N LEU A 111 9.25 -17.98 -0.96
CA LEU A 111 8.64 -17.03 -1.87
C LEU A 111 9.55 -16.82 -3.09
N VAL A 112 9.00 -17.03 -4.29
CA VAL A 112 9.74 -16.92 -5.55
C VAL A 112 9.74 -15.48 -6.06
N ASN A 113 8.57 -14.82 -6.06
CA ASN A 113 8.43 -13.44 -6.51
C ASN A 113 8.05 -12.53 -5.33
N THR A 114 8.89 -11.53 -5.08
CA THR A 114 8.75 -10.57 -3.99
C THR A 114 8.05 -9.27 -4.39
N ASN A 115 7.51 -9.21 -5.61
CA ASN A 115 6.96 -8.00 -6.21
C ASN A 115 5.51 -8.23 -6.65
N ALA A 116 4.71 -7.17 -6.55
CA ALA A 116 3.33 -7.14 -7.04
C ALA A 116 2.98 -5.74 -7.55
N MET A 117 1.80 -5.60 -8.16
CA MET A 117 1.26 -4.31 -8.57
C MET A 117 -0.21 -4.21 -8.17
N THR A 118 -0.63 -2.98 -7.89
CA THR A 118 -2.03 -2.64 -7.68
C THR A 118 -2.27 -1.21 -8.15
N THR A 119 -3.46 -0.68 -7.95
CA THR A 119 -3.81 0.71 -8.27
C THR A 119 -4.54 1.37 -7.12
N ALA A 120 -4.33 2.67 -6.95
CA ALA A 120 -5.08 3.50 -6.03
C ALA A 120 -5.20 4.93 -6.56
N ASP A 121 -6.10 5.71 -5.99
CA ASP A 121 -6.34 7.10 -6.34
C ASP A 121 -5.52 8.05 -5.47
N ILE A 122 -5.00 9.12 -6.08
CA ILE A 122 -4.52 10.31 -5.38
C ILE A 122 -5.52 11.44 -5.65
N TYR A 123 -6.24 11.84 -4.61
CA TYR A 123 -7.20 12.94 -4.64
C TYR A 123 -6.51 14.28 -4.45
N GLN A 124 -7.07 15.35 -5.05
CA GLN A 124 -6.63 16.69 -4.72
C GLN A 124 -6.85 16.97 -3.23
N LEU A 125 -5.92 17.72 -2.64
CA LEU A 125 -6.17 18.33 -1.35
C LEU A 125 -7.19 19.46 -1.57
N THR A 126 -8.48 19.19 -1.37
CA THR A 126 -9.47 20.27 -1.24
C THR A 126 -9.29 20.90 0.14
N PRO A 127 -8.88 22.17 0.25
CA PRO A 127 -8.84 22.84 1.54
C PRO A 127 -10.27 22.87 2.11
N THR A 128 -10.49 22.20 3.24
CA THR A 128 -11.81 22.12 3.89
C THR A 128 -12.12 23.31 4.80
N THR A 129 -11.22 24.29 4.89
CA THR A 129 -11.40 25.47 5.74
C THR A 129 -11.09 26.75 4.98
N ASP A 130 -12.17 27.50 4.73
CA ASP A 130 -12.23 28.91 4.36
C ASP A 130 -11.76 29.34 2.97
N LEU A 131 -12.61 29.10 1.96
CA LEU A 131 -12.86 30.13 0.95
C LEU A 131 -14.03 31.01 1.43
N GLN A 132 -13.79 31.83 2.46
CA GLN A 132 -14.72 32.91 2.79
C GLN A 132 -14.52 34.02 1.75
N ALA A 133 -15.35 34.05 0.71
CA ALA A 133 -15.50 35.26 -0.07
C ALA A 133 -16.05 36.34 0.89
N THR A 134 -15.16 37.18 1.42
CA THR A 134 -15.58 38.33 2.22
C THR A 134 -16.30 39.27 1.28
N GLN A 135 -17.63 39.19 1.24
CA GLN A 135 -18.43 40.12 0.44
C GLN A 135 -18.21 41.52 1.03
N PHE A 136 -17.48 42.38 0.33
CA PHE A 136 -17.21 43.74 0.77
C PHE A 136 -18.55 44.45 1.05
N LYS A 137 -18.83 44.77 2.33
CA LYS A 137 -19.97 45.64 2.68
C LYS A 137 -19.69 47.06 2.16
N ARG A 138 -20.68 47.64 1.48
CA ARG A 138 -20.57 48.99 0.89
C ARG A 138 -20.32 50.05 1.97
N PRO A 139 -19.35 50.96 1.82
CA PRO A 139 -19.27 52.18 2.62
C PRO A 139 -20.50 53.06 2.38
N ARG A 140 -21.05 53.64 3.45
CA ARG A 140 -22.33 54.39 3.46
C ARG A 140 -22.31 55.75 2.73
N TYR A 141 -21.29 56.05 1.94
CA TYR A 141 -20.96 57.43 1.52
C TYR A 141 -20.84 57.65 0.00
N LEU A 142 -21.29 56.73 -0.86
CA LEU A 142 -21.28 56.96 -2.31
C LEU A 142 -22.69 57.01 -2.90
N PRO A 143 -23.05 58.03 -3.71
CA PRO A 143 -24.34 58.10 -4.38
C PRO A 143 -24.50 56.92 -5.37
N GLU A 144 -25.71 56.34 -5.42
CA GLU A 144 -26.03 55.24 -6.34
C GLU A 144 -26.05 55.71 -7.79
N THR A 145 -24.93 55.57 -8.51
CA THR A 145 -24.95 55.46 -9.96
C THR A 145 -25.09 53.99 -10.34
N GLN A 146 -26.24 53.62 -10.89
CA GLN A 146 -26.51 52.28 -11.41
C GLN A 146 -25.62 51.98 -12.63
N GLN A 147 -24.46 51.40 -12.39
CA GLN A 147 -23.70 50.64 -13.38
C GLN A 147 -23.49 49.26 -12.77
N GLY A 148 -23.88 48.22 -13.50
CA GLY A 148 -23.96 46.85 -13.02
C GLY A 148 -22.70 46.42 -12.29
N PHE A 149 -22.85 45.83 -11.10
CA PHE A 149 -21.72 45.27 -10.37
C PHE A 149 -21.16 44.10 -11.18
N ASN A 150 -19.89 44.17 -11.56
CA ASN A 150 -19.17 43.05 -12.16
C ASN A 150 -19.14 41.90 -11.16
N LYS A 151 -19.85 40.83 -11.49
CA LYS A 151 -19.81 39.55 -10.76
C LYS A 151 -18.42 38.96 -10.98
N VAL A 152 -17.64 38.77 -9.91
CA VAL A 152 -16.36 38.05 -9.98
C VAL A 152 -16.65 36.57 -9.79
N ASP A 153 -16.70 35.84 -10.89
CA ASP A 153 -16.74 34.38 -10.86
C ASP A 153 -15.29 33.88 -10.65
N LEU A 154 -15.04 33.25 -9.49
CA LEU A 154 -13.74 32.66 -9.17
C LEU A 154 -13.73 31.21 -9.68
N GLU A 155 -13.06 30.98 -10.80
CA GLU A 155 -12.78 29.63 -11.28
C GLU A 155 -11.51 29.08 -10.61
N ILE A 156 -11.62 27.94 -9.95
CA ILE A 156 -10.49 27.22 -9.33
C ILE A 156 -10.10 26.08 -10.25
N TYR A 157 -8.91 26.13 -10.83
CA TYR A 157 -8.34 25.04 -11.63
C TYR A 157 -6.97 24.65 -11.06
N GLN A 158 -6.81 23.37 -10.74
CA GLN A 158 -5.55 22.78 -10.25
C GLN A 158 -4.88 23.50 -9.08
N GLY A 159 -5.67 23.94 -8.10
CA GLY A 159 -5.13 24.53 -6.86
C GLY A 159 -4.57 25.94 -6.99
N GLY A 160 -4.72 26.59 -8.16
CA GLY A 160 -4.50 28.03 -8.33
C GLY A 160 -5.83 28.78 -8.44
N VAL A 161 -5.89 30.00 -7.90
CA VAL A 161 -6.99 30.94 -8.15
C VAL A 161 -6.61 31.78 -9.37
N ASN A 162 -7.42 31.73 -10.42
CA ASN A 162 -7.26 32.65 -11.55
C ASN A 162 -7.75 34.04 -11.12
N THR A 163 -6.82 34.97 -10.90
CA THR A 163 -7.12 36.36 -10.50
C THR A 163 -7.14 37.32 -11.70
N THR A 164 -7.02 36.81 -12.92
CA THR A 164 -7.05 37.61 -14.15
C THR A 164 -8.38 38.35 -14.23
N GLY A 165 -8.35 39.68 -14.14
CA GLY A 165 -9.54 40.54 -14.12
C GLY A 165 -9.90 41.12 -12.75
N ILE A 166 -9.22 40.73 -11.66
CA ILE A 166 -9.32 41.43 -10.38
C ILE A 166 -8.59 42.78 -10.51
N GLN A 167 -9.33 43.85 -10.82
CA GLN A 167 -8.81 45.21 -10.71
C GLN A 167 -8.82 45.63 -9.23
N ILE A 168 -7.63 45.80 -8.66
CA ILE A 168 -7.49 46.55 -7.41
C ILE A 168 -7.80 48.00 -7.77
N LEU A 169 -8.95 48.52 -7.33
CA LEU A 169 -9.20 49.95 -7.35
C LEU A 169 -8.17 50.61 -6.44
N ALA A 170 -7.10 51.16 -7.02
CA ALA A 170 -6.22 52.07 -6.33
C ALA A 170 -7.00 53.37 -6.12
N GLY A 171 -7.45 53.60 -4.88
CA GLY A 171 -8.01 54.89 -4.51
C GLY A 171 -6.88 55.91 -4.48
N GLU A 172 -6.98 56.96 -5.30
CA GLU A 172 -6.32 58.23 -5.01
C GLU A 172 -7.05 58.88 -3.83
N HIS A 173 -6.30 59.09 -2.74
CA HIS A 173 -6.55 59.88 -1.51
C HIS A 173 -7.97 60.02 -0.95
#